data_AF-A0A662USD3-F1
#
_entry.id   AF-A0A662USD3-F1
#
_cell.length_a   1.000
_cell.length_b   1.000
_cell.length_c   1.000
_cell.angle_alpha   90.00
_cell.angle_beta   90.00
_cell.angle_gamma   90.00
#
_symmetry.space_group_name_H-M   'P 1'
#
loop_
_entity.id
_entity.type
_entity.pdbx_description
1 polymer ?
#
loop_
_entity_poly.entity_id
_entity_poly.type
_entity_poly.pdbx_seq_one_letter_code
_entity_poly.pdbx_strand_id
1 'polypeptide(L)'
;MLPKEVEYGDLVRVIKGSEVIEGIVLPSTEFSSEDIIVLKLPSGYNIGVSTRGARFEVLRKGAVRISPEVPMGRTAISGNGDLRISLISTGGTIVSKVEYETGAVKPAITAEELVDMVPELLKHIKELEVVELYRLFSEDITPRHWEKISAAVADKVMEGYDGVVIAHGTDTMSFTASALAFALRNLPVPVILVGAQRSSDRPSSDTILNLRACAITVRNAPFGEVVVAMHGSTSDR
;
A
#
# COMPACT_ATOMS: atom_id res chain seq x y z
N MET A 1 -4.12 -16.56 21.55
CA MET A 1 -5.38 -15.93 22.02
C MET A 1 -5.08 -14.92 23.11
N LEU A 2 -5.73 -13.76 23.06
CA LEU A 2 -5.57 -12.74 24.10
C LEU A 2 -6.18 -13.23 25.43
N PRO A 3 -5.63 -12.82 26.59
CA PRO A 3 -6.20 -13.07 27.89
C PRO A 3 -7.56 -12.37 27.98
N LYS A 4 -8.44 -12.92 28.83
CA LYS A 4 -9.77 -12.35 29.05
C LYS A 4 -9.64 -10.86 29.44
N GLU A 5 -10.46 -10.00 28.84
CA GLU A 5 -10.49 -8.54 29.06
C GLU A 5 -9.33 -7.72 28.46
N VAL A 6 -8.37 -8.32 27.76
CA VAL A 6 -7.30 -7.60 27.04
C VAL A 6 -7.66 -7.50 25.56
N GLU A 7 -7.52 -6.29 24.99
CA GLU A 7 -7.72 -6.03 23.57
C GLU A 7 -6.45 -5.46 22.92
N TYR A 8 -6.34 -5.57 21.60
CA TYR A 8 -5.25 -4.92 20.89
C TYR A 8 -5.37 -3.40 21.00
N GLY A 9 -4.22 -2.72 21.20
CA GLY A 9 -4.16 -1.28 21.46
C GLY A 9 -4.29 -0.89 22.93
N ASP A 10 -4.60 -1.84 23.83
CA ASP A 10 -4.58 -1.60 25.27
C ASP A 10 -3.15 -1.43 25.79
N LEU A 11 -2.97 -0.55 26.77
CA LEU A 11 -1.75 -0.51 27.58
C LEU A 11 -1.92 -1.49 28.74
N VAL A 12 -1.05 -2.49 28.80
CA VAL A 12 -1.09 -3.54 29.82
C VAL A 12 0.19 -3.59 30.60
N ARG A 13 0.09 -4.01 31.86
CA ARG A 13 1.19 -4.50 32.68
C ARG A 13 1.13 -6.02 32.71
N VAL A 14 2.23 -6.67 32.40
CA VAL A 14 2.40 -8.11 32.42
C VAL A 14 3.38 -8.48 33.52
N ILE A 15 2.97 -9.41 34.37
CA ILE A 15 3.73 -9.84 35.54
C ILE A 15 3.97 -11.35 35.42
N LYS A 16 5.24 -11.76 35.37
CA LYS A 16 5.64 -13.16 35.25
C LYS A 16 6.83 -13.42 36.18
N GLY A 17 6.60 -14.17 37.25
CA GLY A 17 7.61 -14.31 38.31
C GLY A 17 7.94 -12.95 38.93
N SER A 18 9.21 -12.55 38.90
CA SER A 18 9.69 -11.24 39.36
C SER A 18 9.72 -10.18 38.26
N GLU A 19 9.47 -10.54 37.01
CA GLU A 19 9.51 -9.61 35.88
C GLU A 19 8.17 -8.87 35.76
N VAL A 20 8.28 -7.56 35.58
CA VAL A 20 7.14 -6.67 35.33
C VAL A 20 7.43 -5.88 34.05
N ILE A 21 6.54 -6.01 33.08
CA ILE A 21 6.70 -5.38 31.77
C ILE A 21 5.44 -4.59 31.45
N GLU A 22 5.59 -3.35 31.01
CA GLU A 22 4.49 -2.51 30.56
C GLU A 22 4.63 -2.22 29.07
N GLY A 23 3.54 -2.34 28.33
CA GLY A 23 3.54 -2.09 26.89
C GLY A 23 2.15 -2.12 26.27
N ILE A 24 2.08 -1.61 25.05
CA ILE A 24 0.86 -1.62 24.25
C ILE A 24 0.72 -2.98 23.58
N VAL A 25 -0.44 -3.61 23.69
CA VAL A 25 -0.73 -4.90 23.06
C VAL A 25 -0.84 -4.71 21.55
N LEU A 26 0.05 -5.36 20.80
CA LEU A 26 0.03 -5.36 19.35
C LEU A 26 -0.68 -6.60 18.79
N PRO A 27 -1.24 -6.51 17.57
CA PRO A 27 -1.73 -7.67 16.83
C PRO A 27 -0.69 -8.78 16.77
N SER A 28 -1.12 -10.02 17.02
CA SER A 28 -0.27 -11.19 16.76
C SER A 28 -0.17 -11.41 15.26
N THR A 29 1.00 -11.84 14.79
CA THR A 29 1.18 -12.25 13.39
C THR A 29 0.71 -13.68 13.19
N GLU A 30 0.51 -14.09 11.94
CA GLU A 30 0.18 -15.47 11.56
C GLU A 30 1.22 -16.51 12.01
N PHE A 31 2.44 -16.05 12.32
CA PHE A 31 3.54 -16.89 12.78
C PHE A 31 3.66 -16.96 14.32
N SER A 32 2.85 -16.19 15.06
CA SER A 32 2.87 -16.20 16.52
C SER A 32 2.11 -17.41 17.08
N SER A 33 2.73 -18.16 17.98
CA SER A 33 2.04 -19.19 18.75
C SER A 33 0.91 -18.59 19.59
N GLU A 34 -0.17 -19.35 19.81
CA GLU A 34 -1.36 -18.86 20.52
C GLU A 34 -1.09 -18.36 21.94
N ASP A 35 -0.02 -18.83 22.56
CA ASP A 35 0.40 -18.47 23.90
C ASP A 35 1.43 -17.34 23.94
N ILE A 36 1.65 -16.63 22.83
CA ILE A 36 2.52 -15.44 22.77
C ILE A 36 1.67 -14.20 22.48
N ILE A 37 1.93 -13.14 23.23
CA ILE A 37 1.41 -11.79 22.96
C ILE A 37 2.58 -10.87 22.64
N VAL A 38 2.40 -10.01 21.65
CA VAL A 38 3.39 -9.00 21.29
C VAL A 38 3.06 -7.70 22.02
N LEU A 39 4.05 -7.14 22.73
CA LEU A 39 3.95 -5.84 23.39
C LEU A 39 4.92 -4.84 22.75
N LYS A 40 4.45 -3.62 22.53
CA LYS A 40 5.30 -2.46 22.22
C LYS A 40 5.67 -1.73 23.50
N LEU A 41 6.95 -1.72 23.82
CA LEU A 41 7.48 -1.05 24.99
C LEU A 41 7.53 0.47 24.78
N PRO A 42 7.58 1.28 25.86
CA PRO A 42 7.81 2.72 25.76
C PRO A 42 9.11 3.10 25.02
N SER A 43 10.10 2.20 25.00
CA SER A 43 11.34 2.37 24.22
C SER A 43 11.15 2.22 22.71
N GLY A 44 9.97 1.80 22.24
CA GLY A 44 9.66 1.53 20.84
C GLY A 44 9.96 0.10 20.38
N TYR A 45 10.62 -0.72 21.20
CA TYR A 45 10.89 -2.13 20.90
C TYR A 45 9.64 -3.00 21.05
N ASN A 46 9.52 -3.99 20.17
CA ASN A 46 8.50 -5.03 20.26
C ASN A 46 9.09 -6.27 20.96
N ILE A 47 8.35 -6.85 21.90
CA ILE A 47 8.73 -8.09 22.58
C ILE A 47 7.59 -9.11 22.51
N GLY A 48 7.93 -10.39 22.44
CA GLY A 48 6.97 -11.49 22.60
C GLY A 48 6.97 -11.98 24.05
N VAL A 49 5.80 -11.99 24.69
CA VAL A 49 5.63 -12.47 26.05
C VAL A 49 4.71 -13.68 26.06
N SER A 50 5.18 -14.77 26.66
CA SER A 50 4.34 -15.96 26.84
C SER A 50 3.28 -15.74 27.91
N THR A 51 2.02 -15.98 27.55
CA THR A 51 0.83 -15.87 28.41
C THR A 51 0.80 -16.92 29.52
N ARG A 52 1.53 -18.04 29.34
CA ARG A 52 1.60 -19.10 30.34
C ARG A 52 2.24 -18.60 31.63
N GLY A 53 1.49 -18.68 32.72
CA GLY A 53 1.96 -18.24 34.04
C GLY A 53 2.16 -16.73 34.17
N ALA A 54 1.66 -15.93 33.21
CA ALA A 54 1.70 -14.48 33.25
C ALA A 54 0.35 -13.92 33.70
N ARG A 55 0.37 -12.87 34.52
CA ARG A 55 -0.80 -12.09 34.91
C ARG A 55 -0.81 -10.78 34.14
N PHE A 56 -1.97 -10.41 33.62
CA PHE A 56 -2.17 -9.19 32.83
C PHE A 56 -3.06 -8.23 33.62
N GLU A 57 -2.64 -6.98 33.74
CA GLU A 57 -3.42 -5.88 34.29
C GLU A 57 -3.59 -4.83 33.18
N VAL A 58 -4.83 -4.51 32.81
CA VAL A 58 -5.10 -3.42 31.85
C VAL A 58 -4.95 -2.09 32.57
N LEU A 59 -3.93 -1.31 32.20
CA LEU A 59 -3.68 0.01 32.78
C LEU A 59 -4.52 1.09 32.09
N ARG A 60 -4.70 0.96 30.77
CA ARG A 60 -5.52 1.88 29.97
C ARG A 60 -6.10 1.17 28.74
N LYS A 61 -7.42 1.27 28.59
CA LYS A 61 -8.14 0.78 27.41
C LYS A 61 -7.92 1.66 26.19
N GLY A 62 -7.71 1.05 25.02
CA GLY A 62 -7.58 1.73 23.73
C GLY A 62 -6.53 2.84 23.74
N ALA A 63 -5.39 2.60 24.40
CA ALA A 63 -4.30 3.56 24.51
C ALA A 63 -3.78 3.97 23.12
N VAL A 64 -3.79 3.03 22.18
CA VAL A 64 -3.59 3.28 20.75
C VAL A 64 -4.81 2.77 19.99
N ARG A 65 -5.34 3.62 19.10
CA ARG A 65 -6.39 3.18 18.18
C ARG A 65 -5.76 2.34 17.08
N ILE A 66 -6.00 1.03 17.14
CA ILE A 66 -5.81 0.20 15.95
C ILE A 66 -6.97 0.54 15.02
N SER A 67 -6.66 1.32 13.99
CA SER A 67 -7.68 1.78 13.05
C SER A 67 -8.27 0.57 12.33
N PRO A 68 -9.60 0.48 12.17
CA PRO A 68 -10.20 -0.50 11.28
C PRO A 68 -9.71 -0.27 9.84
N GLU A 69 -9.77 -1.32 9.01
CA GLU A 69 -9.51 -1.18 7.59
C GLU A 69 -10.41 -0.07 7.00
N VAL A 70 -9.79 0.93 6.38
CA VAL A 70 -10.51 1.98 5.66
C VAL A 70 -11.18 1.30 4.46
N PRO A 71 -12.46 1.60 4.16
CA PRO A 71 -13.10 1.07 2.95
C PRO A 71 -12.28 1.39 1.70
N MET A 72 -12.28 0.50 0.72
CA MET A 72 -11.70 0.83 -0.59
C MET A 72 -12.42 2.04 -1.17
N GLY A 73 -11.64 2.97 -1.70
CA GLY A 73 -12.14 4.30 -2.05
C GLY A 73 -11.67 4.81 -3.39
N ARG A 74 -12.26 5.93 -3.79
CA ARG A 74 -11.81 6.78 -4.89
C ARG A 74 -11.52 8.16 -4.32
N THR A 75 -10.34 8.68 -4.62
CA THR A 75 -9.90 10.02 -4.20
C THR A 75 -9.31 10.71 -5.40
N ALA A 76 -9.47 12.03 -5.50
CA ALA A 76 -8.92 12.80 -6.60
C ALA A 76 -8.40 14.13 -6.10
N ILE A 77 -7.29 14.57 -6.69
CA ILE A 77 -6.69 15.87 -6.41
C ILE A 77 -6.39 16.59 -7.72
N SER A 78 -6.61 17.89 -7.71
CA SER A 78 -6.29 18.76 -8.84
C SER A 78 -4.95 19.44 -8.64
N GLY A 79 -4.18 19.56 -9.72
CA GLY A 79 -2.92 20.29 -9.76
C GLY A 79 -2.93 21.42 -10.79
N ASN A 80 -1.75 22.00 -11.00
CA ASN A 80 -1.55 23.14 -11.90
C ASN A 80 -1.07 22.74 -13.30
N GLY A 81 -1.01 21.44 -13.58
CA GLY A 81 -0.61 20.92 -14.87
C GLY A 81 -1.75 20.82 -15.89
N ASP A 82 -1.49 20.07 -16.94
CA ASP A 82 -2.39 19.81 -18.07
C ASP A 82 -2.82 18.33 -18.17
N LEU A 83 -2.07 17.40 -17.57
CA LEU A 83 -2.34 15.96 -17.69
C LEU A 83 -3.43 15.47 -16.72
N ARG A 84 -4.28 14.56 -17.17
CA ARG A 84 -5.20 13.78 -16.34
C ARG A 84 -4.67 12.35 -16.23
N ILE A 85 -4.33 11.92 -15.02
CA ILE A 85 -3.80 10.57 -14.76
C ILE A 85 -4.70 9.84 -13.77
N SER A 86 -5.09 8.60 -14.09
CA SER A 86 -5.78 7.71 -13.15
C SER A 86 -4.81 6.64 -12.66
N LEU A 87 -4.67 6.51 -11.35
CA LEU A 87 -3.90 5.45 -10.69
C LEU A 87 -4.86 4.42 -10.11
N ILE A 88 -4.88 3.24 -10.70
CA ILE A 88 -5.64 2.08 -10.23
C ILE A 88 -4.75 1.25 -9.32
N SER A 89 -5.07 1.17 -8.03
CA SER A 89 -4.40 0.29 -7.09
C SER A 89 -5.01 -1.11 -7.11
N THR A 90 -4.16 -2.10 -7.33
CA THR A 90 -4.52 -3.53 -7.22
C THR A 90 -3.93 -4.18 -5.97
N GLY A 91 -3.21 -3.39 -5.16
CA GLY A 91 -2.34 -3.83 -4.07
C GLY A 91 -0.88 -3.53 -4.38
N GLY A 92 0.01 -4.34 -3.80
CA GLY A 92 1.46 -4.13 -3.93
C GLY A 92 2.02 -3.07 -2.97
N THR A 93 3.33 -3.16 -2.75
CA THR A 93 4.07 -2.38 -1.76
C THR A 93 4.42 -0.96 -2.22
N ILE A 94 4.11 -0.59 -3.47
CA ILE A 94 4.36 0.75 -4.01
C ILE A 94 3.45 1.80 -3.34
N VAL A 95 2.32 1.36 -2.78
CA VAL A 95 1.28 2.20 -2.18
C VAL A 95 0.99 1.79 -0.73
N SER A 96 2.02 1.76 0.10
CA SER A 96 1.94 1.34 1.51
C SER A 96 2.52 2.39 2.48
N LYS A 97 1.97 2.48 3.69
CA LYS A 97 2.43 3.41 4.73
C LYS A 97 2.66 2.70 6.05
N VAL A 98 3.77 2.96 6.73
CA VAL A 98 3.95 2.52 8.12
C VAL A 98 3.28 3.52 9.06
N GLU A 99 2.36 3.02 9.88
CA GLU A 99 1.86 3.70 11.07
C GLU A 99 2.86 3.49 12.21
N TYR A 100 3.69 4.50 12.49
CA TYR A 100 4.80 4.37 13.45
C TYR A 100 4.36 4.06 14.89
N GLU A 101 3.17 4.45 15.30
CA GLU A 101 2.64 4.16 16.64
C GLU A 101 2.39 2.66 16.83
N THR A 102 1.77 2.01 15.86
CA THR A 102 1.47 0.56 15.91
C THR A 102 2.58 -0.29 15.27
N GLY A 103 3.41 0.31 14.42
CA GLY A 103 4.31 -0.39 13.50
C GLY A 103 3.58 -1.08 12.34
N ALA A 104 2.27 -0.89 12.19
CA ALA A 104 1.48 -1.54 11.15
C ALA A 104 1.72 -0.90 9.79
N VAL A 105 1.77 -1.71 8.73
CA VAL A 105 1.77 -1.21 7.35
C VAL A 105 0.32 -1.16 6.86
N LYS A 106 -0.15 0.03 6.49
CA LYS A 106 -1.49 0.24 5.91
C LYS A 106 -1.38 0.24 4.38
N PRO A 107 -2.10 -0.66 3.68
CA PRO A 107 -2.24 -0.64 2.23
C PRO A 107 -3.36 0.34 1.86
N ALA A 108 -3.01 1.60 1.66
CA ALA A 108 -3.80 2.61 0.97
C ALA A 108 -3.02 3.91 0.97
N ILE A 109 -2.99 4.59 -0.17
CA ILE A 109 -2.62 5.99 -0.26
C ILE A 109 -3.80 6.69 -0.92
N THR A 110 -4.25 7.80 -0.34
CA THR A 110 -5.16 8.69 -1.05
C THR A 110 -4.41 9.48 -2.12
N ALA A 111 -5.13 10.13 -3.02
CA ALA A 111 -4.52 11.02 -4.01
C ALA A 111 -3.69 12.13 -3.33
N GLU A 112 -4.17 12.66 -2.20
CA GLU A 112 -3.45 13.63 -1.37
C GLU A 112 -2.16 13.06 -0.81
N GLU A 113 -2.21 11.85 -0.25
CA GLU A 113 -1.02 11.22 0.31
C GLU A 113 0.03 10.84 -0.77
N LEU A 114 -0.41 10.47 -1.99
CA LEU A 114 0.50 10.24 -3.12
C LEU A 114 1.22 11.53 -3.52
N VAL A 115 0.48 12.64 -3.52
CA VAL A 115 1.02 13.97 -3.78
C VAL A 115 2.00 14.39 -2.68
N ASP A 116 1.70 14.11 -1.41
CA ASP A 116 2.63 14.41 -0.32
C ASP A 116 3.96 13.66 -0.49
N MET A 117 3.91 12.42 -1.01
CA MET A 117 5.12 11.66 -1.34
C MET A 117 5.87 12.23 -2.56
N VAL A 118 5.15 12.73 -3.57
CA VAL A 118 5.75 13.25 -4.81
C VAL A 118 5.10 14.57 -5.23
N PRO A 119 5.36 15.69 -4.52
CA PRO A 119 4.65 16.96 -4.75
C PRO A 119 4.85 17.54 -6.15
N GLU A 120 5.99 17.21 -6.75
CA GLU A 120 6.42 17.59 -8.09
C GLU A 120 5.47 17.08 -9.19
N LEU A 121 4.69 16.01 -8.92
CA LEU A 121 3.66 15.51 -9.83
C LEU A 121 2.60 16.58 -10.14
N LEU A 122 2.19 17.39 -9.16
CA LEU A 122 1.14 18.41 -9.33
C LEU A 122 1.54 19.57 -10.25
N LYS A 123 2.83 19.73 -10.56
CA LYS A 123 3.30 20.71 -11.55
C LYS A 123 2.91 20.31 -12.98
N HIS A 124 2.69 19.02 -13.22
CA HIS A 124 2.47 18.44 -14.53
C HIS A 124 1.08 17.80 -14.68
N ILE A 125 0.42 17.51 -13.56
CA ILE A 125 -0.89 16.88 -13.52
C ILE A 125 -1.96 17.93 -13.21
N LYS A 126 -2.98 18.01 -14.06
CA LYS A 126 -4.24 18.74 -13.85
C LYS A 126 -5.14 17.98 -12.88
N GLU A 127 -5.26 16.67 -13.04
CA GLU A 127 -6.12 15.80 -12.25
C GLU A 127 -5.41 14.46 -12.03
N LEU A 128 -5.22 14.09 -10.76
CA LEU A 128 -4.77 12.76 -10.34
C LEU A 128 -5.94 12.11 -9.61
N GLU A 129 -6.48 11.03 -10.18
CA GLU A 129 -7.45 10.19 -9.49
C GLU A 129 -6.75 8.91 -9.02
N VAL A 130 -6.98 8.52 -7.78
CA VAL A 130 -6.58 7.22 -7.22
C VAL A 130 -7.84 6.39 -7.01
N VAL A 131 -7.88 5.22 -7.65
CA VAL A 131 -8.96 4.24 -7.54
C VAL A 131 -8.41 2.98 -6.90
N GLU A 132 -8.87 2.67 -5.70
CA GLU A 132 -8.52 1.39 -5.07
C GLU A 132 -9.46 0.29 -5.56
N LEU A 133 -8.96 -0.55 -6.46
CA LEU A 133 -9.72 -1.65 -7.05
C LEU A 133 -9.59 -2.93 -6.22
N TYR A 134 -8.38 -3.20 -5.72
CA TYR A 134 -8.05 -4.35 -4.87
C TYR A 134 -6.96 -4.04 -3.84
N ARG A 135 -6.86 -4.91 -2.84
CA ARG A 135 -5.74 -5.02 -1.88
C ARG A 135 -5.21 -6.45 -1.85
N LEU A 136 -4.69 -6.92 -2.98
CA LEU A 136 -4.19 -8.28 -3.10
C LEU A 136 -2.67 -8.30 -3.15
N PHE A 137 -2.06 -9.38 -2.64
CA PHE A 137 -0.72 -9.73 -3.06
C PHE A 137 -0.75 -10.11 -4.53
N SER A 138 0.32 -9.81 -5.26
CA SER A 138 0.43 -10.15 -6.70
C SER A 138 0.20 -11.66 -6.95
N GLU A 139 0.63 -12.48 -6.00
CA GLU A 139 0.55 -13.93 -5.98
C GLU A 139 -0.90 -14.42 -5.93
N ASP A 140 -1.83 -13.60 -5.40
CA ASP A 140 -3.26 -13.88 -5.34
C ASP A 140 -4.04 -13.29 -6.53
N ILE A 141 -3.36 -12.60 -7.46
CA ILE A 141 -3.99 -12.08 -8.67
C ILE A 141 -4.20 -13.22 -9.67
N THR A 142 -5.42 -13.32 -10.18
CA THR A 142 -5.88 -14.41 -11.05
C THR A 142 -6.50 -13.84 -12.33
N PRO A 143 -6.77 -14.66 -13.37
CA PRO A 143 -7.43 -14.17 -14.58
C PRO A 143 -8.77 -13.46 -14.36
N ARG A 144 -9.52 -13.82 -13.31
CA ARG A 144 -10.77 -13.11 -12.95
C ARG A 144 -10.52 -11.68 -12.48
N HIS A 145 -9.37 -11.43 -11.86
CA HIS A 145 -8.97 -10.09 -11.46
C HIS A 145 -8.58 -9.25 -12.67
N TRP A 146 -7.89 -9.85 -13.66
CA TRP A 146 -7.52 -9.16 -14.91
C TRP A 146 -8.71 -8.61 -15.69
N GLU A 147 -9.83 -9.34 -15.73
CA GLU A 147 -11.07 -8.87 -16.36
C GLU A 147 -11.52 -7.52 -15.76
N LYS A 148 -11.63 -7.46 -14.43
CA LYS A 148 -12.01 -6.23 -13.72
C LYS A 148 -10.97 -5.12 -13.82
N ILE A 149 -9.67 -5.46 -13.83
CA ILE A 149 -8.60 -4.47 -14.06
C ILE A 149 -8.75 -3.88 -15.47
N SER A 150 -8.95 -4.73 -16.48
CA SER A 150 -9.11 -4.28 -17.87
C SER A 150 -10.35 -3.41 -18.06
N ALA A 151 -11.48 -3.75 -17.42
CA ALA A 151 -12.69 -2.94 -17.44
C ALA A 151 -12.46 -1.57 -16.78
N ALA A 152 -11.82 -1.54 -15.61
CA ALA A 152 -11.50 -0.29 -14.93
C ALA A 152 -10.56 0.60 -15.76
N VAL A 153 -9.57 0.02 -16.44
CA VAL A 153 -8.70 0.77 -17.37
C VAL A 153 -9.51 1.34 -18.53
N ALA A 154 -10.36 0.53 -19.16
CA ALA A 154 -11.20 0.98 -20.27
C ALA A 154 -12.14 2.14 -19.88
N ASP A 155 -12.74 2.07 -18.68
CA ASP A 155 -13.57 3.15 -18.14
C ASP A 155 -12.78 4.46 -18.05
N LYS A 156 -11.55 4.42 -17.53
CA LYS A 156 -10.70 5.62 -17.42
C LYS A 156 -10.23 6.17 -18.76
N VAL A 157 -9.98 5.29 -19.72
CA VAL A 157 -9.72 5.74 -21.10
C VAL A 157 -10.95 6.44 -21.69
N MET A 158 -12.16 5.90 -21.48
CA MET A 158 -13.41 6.52 -21.95
C MET A 158 -13.74 7.85 -21.24
N GLU A 159 -13.35 7.99 -19.97
CA GLU A 159 -13.44 9.25 -19.20
C GLU A 159 -12.45 10.33 -19.70
N GLY A 160 -11.57 9.99 -20.64
CA GLY A 160 -10.63 10.92 -21.27
C GLY A 160 -9.41 11.24 -20.39
N TYR A 161 -8.90 10.25 -19.67
CA TYR A 161 -7.60 10.34 -19.01
C TYR A 161 -6.46 10.20 -20.04
N ASP A 162 -5.40 11.00 -19.88
CA ASP A 162 -4.22 11.01 -20.76
C ASP A 162 -3.31 9.79 -20.55
N GLY A 163 -3.50 9.06 -19.46
CA GLY A 163 -2.83 7.80 -19.18
C GLY A 163 -3.38 7.12 -17.92
N VAL A 164 -3.25 5.79 -17.87
CA VAL A 164 -3.70 4.98 -16.74
C VAL A 164 -2.50 4.27 -16.13
N VAL A 165 -2.27 4.47 -14.84
CA VAL A 165 -1.21 3.83 -14.06
C VAL A 165 -1.84 2.73 -13.20
N ILE A 166 -1.27 1.53 -13.19
CA ILE A 166 -1.72 0.41 -12.39
C ILE A 166 -0.65 0.10 -11.36
N ALA A 167 -0.92 0.46 -10.10
CA ALA A 167 -0.09 0.05 -8.97
C ALA A 167 -0.33 -1.43 -8.69
N HIS A 168 0.73 -2.24 -8.78
CA HIS A 168 0.67 -3.69 -8.76
C HIS A 168 1.85 -4.29 -7.99
N GLY A 169 1.63 -5.46 -7.37
CA GLY A 169 2.70 -6.25 -6.76
C GLY A 169 3.69 -6.77 -7.81
N THR A 170 4.97 -6.90 -7.46
CA THR A 170 6.04 -7.16 -8.42
C THR A 170 6.03 -8.56 -9.01
N ASP A 171 5.60 -9.55 -8.23
CA ASP A 171 5.89 -10.96 -8.49
C ASP A 171 5.16 -11.50 -9.73
N THR A 172 3.94 -11.02 -9.96
CA THR A 172 3.10 -11.43 -11.10
C THR A 172 2.79 -10.28 -12.07
N MET A 173 3.44 -9.12 -11.90
CA MET A 173 3.18 -7.92 -12.71
C MET A 173 3.31 -8.19 -14.21
N SER A 174 4.32 -8.95 -14.63
CA SER A 174 4.56 -9.29 -16.03
C SER A 174 3.43 -10.15 -16.63
N PHE A 175 2.82 -11.04 -15.83
CA PHE A 175 1.67 -11.83 -16.25
C PHE A 175 0.44 -10.95 -16.44
N THR A 176 0.16 -10.07 -15.48
CA THR A 176 -0.94 -9.09 -15.60
C THR A 176 -0.71 -8.16 -16.78
N ALA A 177 0.49 -7.62 -16.97
CA ALA A 177 0.83 -6.76 -18.12
C ALA A 177 0.56 -7.48 -19.45
N SER A 178 1.00 -8.74 -19.56
CA SER A 178 0.79 -9.56 -20.77
C SER A 178 -0.69 -9.79 -21.02
N ALA A 179 -1.46 -10.16 -19.99
CA ALA A 179 -2.91 -10.37 -20.11
C ALA A 179 -3.63 -9.10 -20.56
N LEU A 180 -3.30 -7.95 -19.97
CA LEU A 180 -3.88 -6.67 -20.31
C LEU A 180 -3.50 -6.21 -21.73
N ALA A 181 -2.28 -6.50 -22.19
CA ALA A 181 -1.86 -6.18 -23.56
C ALA A 181 -2.70 -6.91 -24.64
N PHE A 182 -3.22 -8.11 -24.33
CA PHE A 182 -4.16 -8.81 -25.20
C PHE A 182 -5.60 -8.32 -25.04
N ALA A 183 -6.03 -8.04 -23.81
CA ALA A 183 -7.40 -7.63 -23.50
C ALA A 183 -7.72 -6.20 -23.97
N LEU A 184 -6.77 -5.27 -23.81
CA LEU A 184 -6.93 -3.86 -24.14
C LEU A 184 -6.42 -3.59 -25.57
N ARG A 185 -7.34 -3.42 -26.51
CA ARG A 185 -7.05 -3.20 -27.92
C ARG A 185 -7.22 -1.74 -28.30
N ASN A 186 -6.38 -1.25 -29.22
CA ASN A 186 -6.44 0.10 -29.78
C ASN A 186 -6.42 1.21 -28.71
N LEU A 187 -5.54 1.07 -27.72
CA LEU A 187 -5.38 2.06 -26.67
C LEU A 187 -4.91 3.41 -27.29
N PRO A 188 -5.60 4.52 -27.00
CA PRO A 188 -5.18 5.85 -27.45
C PRO A 188 -4.14 6.50 -26.52
N VAL A 189 -3.94 5.92 -25.33
CA VAL A 189 -3.11 6.44 -24.25
C VAL A 189 -2.32 5.28 -23.61
N PRO A 190 -1.14 5.54 -23.01
CA PRO A 190 -0.36 4.49 -22.37
C PRO A 190 -1.05 3.96 -21.11
N VAL A 191 -0.95 2.64 -20.90
CA VAL A 191 -1.37 1.96 -19.68
C VAL A 191 -0.12 1.39 -19.02
N ILE A 192 0.24 1.89 -17.84
CA ILE A 192 1.55 1.66 -17.24
C ILE A 192 1.38 0.86 -15.95
N LEU A 193 1.88 -0.37 -15.91
CA LEU A 193 2.02 -1.11 -14.67
C LEU A 193 3.28 -0.66 -13.95
N VAL A 194 3.16 -0.46 -12.64
CA VAL A 194 4.23 0.05 -11.79
C VAL A 194 4.19 -0.64 -10.43
N GLY A 195 5.35 -0.89 -9.84
CA GLY A 195 5.50 -1.46 -8.51
C GLY A 195 6.71 -0.87 -7.79
N ALA A 196 7.06 -1.44 -6.65
CA ALA A 196 8.27 -1.10 -5.91
C ALA A 196 8.93 -2.38 -5.40
N GLN A 197 10.23 -2.52 -5.66
CA GLN A 197 11.02 -3.63 -5.11
C GLN A 197 11.32 -3.42 -3.62
N ARG A 198 11.33 -2.16 -3.18
CA ARG A 198 11.51 -1.78 -1.77
C ARG A 198 10.24 -1.10 -1.29
N SER A 199 9.69 -1.61 -0.19
CA SER A 199 8.47 -1.10 0.42
C SER A 199 8.47 0.43 0.55
N SER A 200 7.37 1.08 0.18
CA SER A 200 7.25 2.54 0.10
C SER A 200 7.42 3.28 1.43
N ASP A 201 7.34 2.57 2.55
CA ASP A 201 7.65 3.10 3.88
C ASP A 201 9.14 3.31 4.13
N ARG A 202 10.02 2.72 3.31
CA ARG A 202 11.47 2.84 3.46
C ARG A 202 11.99 4.08 2.74
N PRO A 203 12.88 4.87 3.36
CA PRO A 203 13.51 6.02 2.70
C PRO A 203 14.30 5.67 1.43
N SER A 204 14.72 4.42 1.27
CA SER A 204 15.41 3.91 0.08
C SER A 204 14.47 3.32 -0.98
N SER A 205 13.16 3.55 -0.86
CA SER A 205 12.15 3.03 -1.77
C SER A 205 12.30 3.59 -3.19
N ASP A 206 12.10 2.72 -4.16
CA ASP A 206 12.03 3.04 -5.59
C ASP A 206 10.67 3.61 -6.03
N THR A 207 9.66 3.65 -5.13
CA THR A 207 8.30 4.16 -5.40
C THR A 207 8.30 5.53 -6.05
N ILE A 208 9.03 6.50 -5.48
CA ILE A 208 9.00 7.90 -5.92
C ILE A 208 9.48 8.02 -7.37
N LEU A 209 10.59 7.35 -7.71
CA LEU A 209 11.17 7.39 -9.05
C LEU A 209 10.32 6.61 -10.06
N ASN A 210 9.80 5.45 -9.68
CA ASN A 210 8.93 4.65 -10.55
C ASN A 210 7.63 5.42 -10.89
N LEU A 211 7.00 6.09 -9.92
CA LEU A 211 5.80 6.91 -10.14
C LEU A 211 6.10 8.16 -10.99
N ARG A 212 7.24 8.81 -10.77
CA ARG A 212 7.69 9.91 -11.63
C ARG A 212 7.89 9.45 -13.08
N ALA A 213 8.52 8.29 -13.27
CA ALA A 213 8.70 7.70 -14.59
C ALA A 213 7.35 7.43 -15.27
N CYS A 214 6.31 7.04 -14.51
CA CYS A 214 4.96 6.89 -15.04
C CYS A 214 4.42 8.22 -15.58
N ALA A 215 4.49 9.31 -14.81
CA ALA A 215 4.00 10.62 -15.25
C ALA A 215 4.78 11.16 -16.48
N ILE A 216 6.10 10.92 -16.53
CA ILE A 216 6.94 11.25 -17.69
C ILE A 216 6.53 10.41 -18.91
N THR A 217 6.22 9.13 -18.71
CA THR A 217 5.77 8.23 -19.78
C THR A 217 4.41 8.68 -20.31
N VAL A 218 3.44 8.99 -19.44
CA VAL A 218 2.13 9.53 -19.87
C VAL A 218 2.30 10.78 -20.73
N ARG A 219 3.20 11.69 -20.36
CA ARG A 219 3.43 12.92 -21.14
C ARG A 219 4.04 12.69 -22.52
N ASN A 220 5.03 11.80 -22.58
CA ASN A 220 5.96 11.75 -23.72
C ASN A 220 5.85 10.49 -24.58
N ALA A 221 5.10 9.47 -24.14
CA ALA A 221 4.99 8.22 -24.89
C ALA A 221 4.39 8.48 -26.28
N PRO A 222 5.06 8.05 -27.36
CA PRO A 222 4.52 8.14 -28.72
C PRO A 222 3.54 7.00 -29.03
N PHE A 223 3.04 6.29 -28.01
CA PHE A 223 2.28 5.06 -28.12
C PHE A 223 1.16 4.97 -27.09
N GLY A 224 0.10 4.23 -27.44
CA GLY A 224 -0.91 3.74 -26.50
C GLY A 224 -0.77 2.22 -26.37
N GLU A 225 0.07 1.78 -25.46
CA GLU A 225 0.36 0.36 -25.21
C GLU A 225 0.37 0.06 -23.71
N VAL A 226 0.22 -1.22 -23.38
CA VAL A 226 0.43 -1.70 -22.01
C VAL A 226 1.92 -1.90 -21.78
N VAL A 227 2.50 -1.17 -20.83
CA VAL A 227 3.94 -1.19 -20.53
C VAL A 227 4.19 -1.37 -19.04
N VAL A 228 5.41 -1.77 -18.68
CA VAL A 228 5.89 -1.83 -17.29
C VAL A 228 6.93 -0.74 -17.09
N ALA A 229 6.75 0.10 -16.07
CA ALA A 229 7.72 1.13 -15.69
C ALA A 229 8.35 0.77 -14.34
N MET A 230 9.62 0.36 -14.36
CA MET A 230 10.43 0.03 -13.19
C MET A 230 11.85 0.58 -13.39
N HIS A 231 12.69 0.51 -12.35
CA HIS A 231 14.09 0.87 -12.46
C HIS A 231 14.82 0.08 -13.56
N GLY A 232 15.54 0.79 -14.42
CA GLY A 232 16.40 0.18 -15.44
C GLY A 232 17.79 -0.24 -14.92
N SER A 233 18.17 0.21 -13.72
CA SER A 233 19.43 -0.14 -13.06
C SER A 233 19.29 -0.06 -11.54
N THR A 234 20.34 -0.41 -10.80
CA THR A 234 20.37 -0.25 -9.34
C THR A 234 20.52 1.22 -8.88
N SER A 235 20.67 2.18 -9.80
CA SER A 235 20.93 3.59 -9.52
C SER A 235 19.68 4.45 -9.68
N ASP A 236 19.56 5.42 -8.77
CA ASP A 236 18.52 6.47 -8.73
C ASP A 236 18.95 7.75 -9.51
N ARG A 237 19.98 7.64 -10.36
CA ARG A 237 20.64 8.76 -11.04
C ARG A 237 20.35 8.77 -12.52
#